data_AF-A0A9X8VDI7-F1
#
_entry.id   AF-A0A9X8VDI7-F1
#
_cell.length_a   1.000
_cell.length_b   1.000
_cell.length_c   1.000
_cell.angle_alpha   90.00
_cell.angle_beta   90.00
_cell.angle_gamma   90.00
#
_symmetry.space_group_name_H-M   'P 1'
#
loop_
_entity.id
_entity.type
_entity.pdbx_description
1 polymer ?
#
loop_
_entity_poly.entity_id
_entity_poly.type
_entity_poly.pdbx_seq_one_letter_code
_entity_poly.pdbx_strand_id
1 'polypeptide(L)'
;MSTSRSQQIQQLEQEWKSARWEGITRPYSAEDVINLRGSVNPECTLAQNGAAKLWALLNGKARKGYVNCLGALTGGQALQQAKAGVEAIYLSGWQVAADANSAAAMYPDQSLYPVDSVPKVVERINNTFRRADQIQWANQIEPGSKGYTDYFLPIVADAEAGFGGVLNAFELMKAMITAGAAGVHFEDQLAAVKKCGHMGGKVLVPTQEAIQKLVAARLAADVLGVPTLVIARTDADAADLLTSDCDPYDSA
;
A
#
# COMPACT_ATOMS: atom_id res chain seq x y z
N MET A 1 31.52 -4.63 4.87
CA MET A 1 31.70 -6.02 4.37
C MET A 1 30.56 -6.31 3.40
N SER A 2 30.80 -7.04 2.31
CA SER A 2 29.72 -7.44 1.40
C SER A 2 28.87 -8.54 2.05
N THR A 3 27.55 -8.40 2.00
CA THR A 3 26.61 -9.40 2.54
C THR A 3 26.41 -10.52 1.52
N SER A 4 26.77 -11.75 1.86
CA SER A 4 26.57 -12.91 0.98
C SER A 4 25.09 -13.26 0.84
N ARG A 5 24.73 -14.00 -0.22
CA ARG A 5 23.35 -14.49 -0.41
C ARG A 5 22.86 -15.29 0.81
N SER A 6 23.69 -16.18 1.35
CA SER A 6 23.37 -16.97 2.55
C SER A 6 23.14 -16.08 3.78
N GLN A 7 23.94 -15.02 3.95
CA GLN A 7 23.74 -14.06 5.04
C GLN A 7 22.43 -13.28 4.89
N GLN A 8 22.04 -12.90 3.67
CA GLN A 8 20.76 -12.23 3.42
C GLN A 8 19.56 -13.12 3.73
N ILE A 9 19.63 -14.42 3.39
CA ILE A 9 18.57 -15.39 3.73
C ILE A 9 18.42 -15.49 5.25
N GLN A 10 19.54 -15.69 5.98
CA GLN A 10 19.52 -15.80 7.44
C GLN A 10 19.00 -14.52 8.13
N GLN A 11 19.35 -13.34 7.59
CA GLN A 11 18.85 -12.06 8.09
C GLN A 11 17.33 -11.96 7.93
N LEU A 12 16.79 -12.35 6.77
CA LEU A 12 15.36 -12.31 6.50
C LEU A 12 14.59 -13.33 7.37
N GLU A 13 15.11 -14.55 7.53
CA GLU A 13 14.55 -15.55 8.44
C GLU A 13 14.49 -15.05 9.89
N GLN A 14 15.52 -14.32 10.32
CA GLN A 14 15.56 -13.74 11.65
C GLN A 14 14.59 -12.56 11.79
N GLU A 15 14.47 -11.72 10.76
CA GLU A 15 13.53 -10.60 10.74
C GLU A 15 12.08 -11.10 10.90
N TRP A 16 11.70 -12.17 10.19
CA TRP A 16 10.37 -12.76 10.22
C TRP A 16 9.94 -13.34 11.59
N LYS A 17 10.88 -13.49 12.54
CA LYS A 17 10.57 -13.88 13.92
C LYS A 17 10.20 -12.71 14.83
N SER A 18 10.32 -11.47 14.36
CA SER A 18 9.99 -10.28 15.15
C SER A 18 8.48 -10.12 15.35
N ALA A 19 8.08 -9.37 16.38
CA ALA A 19 6.67 -9.08 16.70
C ALA A 19 5.89 -8.44 15.54
N ARG A 20 6.57 -7.78 14.59
CA ARG A 20 5.94 -7.21 13.38
C ARG A 20 5.24 -8.28 12.52
N TRP A 21 5.72 -9.52 12.57
CA TRP A 21 5.29 -10.61 11.72
C TRP A 21 4.55 -11.72 12.46
N GLU A 22 4.18 -11.48 13.72
CA GLU A 22 3.36 -12.42 14.50
C GLU A 22 2.01 -12.67 13.79
N GLY A 23 1.67 -13.96 13.64
CA GLY A 23 0.44 -14.38 12.95
C GLY A 23 0.45 -14.22 11.42
N ILE A 24 1.56 -13.81 10.80
CA ILE A 24 1.65 -13.62 9.35
C ILE A 24 2.17 -14.88 8.66
N THR A 25 1.31 -15.50 7.85
CA THR A 25 1.67 -16.67 7.03
C THR A 25 2.32 -16.25 5.70
N ARG A 26 3.37 -16.98 5.32
CA ARG A 26 4.01 -16.88 3.99
C ARG A 26 4.08 -18.28 3.38
N PRO A 27 3.48 -18.53 2.20
CA PRO A 27 3.54 -19.83 1.53
C PRO A 27 4.81 -19.96 0.65
N TYR A 28 5.89 -19.29 1.03
CA TYR A 28 7.19 -19.28 0.34
C TYR A 28 8.31 -19.07 1.36
N SER A 29 9.55 -19.42 0.99
CA SER A 29 10.71 -19.35 1.86
C SER A 29 11.45 -18.00 1.78
N ALA A 30 12.32 -17.73 2.75
CA ALA A 30 13.23 -16.59 2.67
C ALA A 30 14.22 -16.73 1.50
N GLU A 31 14.60 -17.96 1.16
CA GLU A 31 15.43 -18.24 -0.02
C GLU A 31 14.73 -17.78 -1.31
N ASP A 32 13.45 -18.11 -1.50
CA ASP A 32 12.67 -17.69 -2.67
C ASP A 32 12.67 -16.16 -2.83
N VAL A 33 12.53 -15.43 -1.71
CA VAL A 33 12.57 -13.96 -1.69
C VAL A 33 13.93 -13.44 -2.16
N ILE A 34 15.02 -13.96 -1.59
CA ILE A 34 16.38 -13.51 -1.95
C ILE A 34 16.72 -13.85 -3.40
N ASN A 35 16.18 -14.96 -3.92
CA ASN A 35 16.38 -15.37 -5.32
C ASN A 35 15.79 -14.36 -6.32
N LEU A 36 14.74 -13.64 -5.92
CA LEU A 36 14.06 -12.63 -6.73
C LEU A 36 14.58 -11.19 -6.50
N ARG A 37 15.44 -10.97 -5.50
CA ARG A 37 15.90 -9.62 -5.08
C ARG A 37 16.92 -8.98 -6.01
N GLY A 38 17.66 -9.78 -6.78
CA GLY A 38 18.82 -9.29 -7.53
C GLY A 38 20.02 -8.99 -6.61
N SER A 39 21.17 -8.63 -7.21
CA SER A 39 22.40 -8.37 -6.45
C SER A 39 22.46 -6.98 -5.81
N VAL A 40 21.64 -6.05 -6.29
CA VAL A 40 21.51 -4.68 -5.78
C VAL A 40 20.02 -4.42 -5.54
N ASN A 41 19.67 -4.10 -4.30
CA ASN A 41 18.31 -3.73 -3.91
C ASN A 41 18.28 -2.23 -3.55
N PRO A 42 17.76 -1.35 -4.42
CA PRO A 42 17.66 0.07 -4.14
C PRO A 42 16.79 0.34 -2.90
N GLU A 43 17.27 1.20 -2.01
CA GLU A 43 16.55 1.55 -0.79
C GLU A 43 15.26 2.33 -1.08
N CYS A 44 14.17 1.94 -0.42
CA CYS A 44 12.87 2.61 -0.50
C CYS A 44 12.59 3.38 0.81
N THR A 45 13.42 4.39 1.12
CA THR A 45 13.44 5.08 2.41
C THR A 45 12.08 5.57 2.89
N LEU A 46 11.28 6.20 2.01
CA LEU A 46 9.97 6.73 2.39
C LEU A 46 8.96 5.64 2.73
N ALA A 47 8.97 4.52 2.00
CA ALA A 47 8.12 3.38 2.30
C ALA A 47 8.53 2.70 3.60
N GLN A 48 9.83 2.56 3.87
CA GLN A 48 10.33 2.02 5.15
C GLN A 48 9.89 2.88 6.33
N ASN A 49 10.13 4.19 6.27
CA ASN A 49 9.75 5.14 7.31
C ASN A 49 8.23 5.18 7.50
N GLY A 50 7.48 5.26 6.39
CA GLY A 50 6.03 5.26 6.40
C GLY A 50 5.45 3.98 6.99
N ALA A 51 5.91 2.80 6.57
CA ALA A 51 5.42 1.52 7.08
C ALA A 51 5.69 1.35 8.57
N ALA A 52 6.89 1.71 9.04
CA ALA A 52 7.23 1.68 10.46
C ALA A 52 6.36 2.63 11.29
N LYS A 53 6.15 3.86 10.80
CA LYS A 53 5.28 4.86 11.45
C LYS A 53 3.82 4.43 11.47
N LEU A 54 3.30 3.90 10.37
CA LEU A 54 1.94 3.38 10.28
C LEU A 54 1.72 2.22 11.26
N TRP A 55 2.65 1.27 11.32
CA TRP A 55 2.59 0.18 12.28
C TRP A 55 2.54 0.69 13.73
N ALA A 56 3.40 1.66 14.07
CA ALA A 56 3.41 2.25 15.41
C ALA A 56 2.08 2.96 15.74
N LEU A 57 1.51 3.72 14.80
CA LEU A 57 0.22 4.40 14.98
C LEU A 57 -0.91 3.39 15.26
N LEU A 58 -0.97 2.32 14.46
CA LEU A 58 -1.96 1.25 14.62
C LEU A 58 -1.79 0.45 15.92
N ASN A 59 -0.59 0.46 16.52
CA ASN A 59 -0.27 -0.23 17.76
C ASN A 59 -0.14 0.74 18.95
N GLY A 60 -1.08 1.69 19.05
CA GLY A 60 -1.26 2.51 20.25
C GLY A 60 -0.50 3.85 20.27
N LYS A 61 0.20 4.24 19.20
CA LYS A 61 0.80 5.59 19.10
C LYS A 61 -0.13 6.64 18.50
N ALA A 62 -1.27 6.26 17.93
CA ALA A 62 -2.25 7.21 17.42
C ALA A 62 -2.86 8.06 18.54
N ARG A 63 -3.02 9.37 18.31
CA ARG A 63 -3.48 10.34 19.33
C ARG A 63 -4.83 9.99 19.95
N LYS A 64 -5.74 9.41 19.15
CA LYS A 64 -7.10 9.06 19.58
C LYS A 64 -7.29 7.59 19.92
N GLY A 65 -6.21 6.79 19.90
CA GLY A 65 -6.28 5.33 19.96
C GLY A 65 -6.69 4.68 18.62
N TYR A 66 -6.98 5.48 17.60
CA TYR A 66 -7.26 5.04 16.22
C TYR A 66 -6.77 6.09 15.22
N VAL A 67 -6.55 5.68 13.98
CA VAL A 67 -6.16 6.56 12.87
C VAL A 67 -7.36 6.75 11.95
N ASN A 68 -7.81 8.00 11.77
CA ASN A 68 -8.80 8.35 10.77
C ASN A 68 -8.15 9.17 9.66
N CYS A 69 -8.56 8.91 8.41
CA CYS A 69 -7.98 9.52 7.23
C CYS A 69 -9.07 10.21 6.39
N LEU A 70 -8.63 11.05 5.45
CA LEU A 70 -9.46 11.61 4.39
C LEU A 70 -8.77 11.34 3.05
N GLY A 71 -9.55 11.03 2.01
CA GLY A 71 -9.03 10.83 0.66
C GLY A 71 -8.34 12.09 0.12
N ALA A 72 -7.08 11.97 -0.30
CA ALA A 72 -6.33 13.03 -0.97
C ALA A 72 -5.94 12.61 -2.39
N LEU A 73 -6.33 13.41 -3.40
CA LEU A 73 -5.98 13.18 -4.80
C LEU A 73 -4.88 14.11 -5.31
N THR A 74 -4.41 15.04 -4.48
CA THR A 74 -3.27 15.92 -4.77
C THR A 74 -2.32 16.01 -3.58
N GLY A 75 -1.04 16.31 -3.84
CA GLY A 75 -0.07 16.57 -2.79
C GLY A 75 -0.42 17.79 -1.92
N GLY A 76 -1.06 18.81 -2.49
CA GLY A 76 -1.51 19.99 -1.75
C GLY A 76 -2.59 19.66 -0.71
N GLN A 77 -3.57 18.82 -1.06
CA GLN A 77 -4.56 18.34 -0.10
C GLN A 77 -3.89 17.57 1.05
N ALA A 78 -3.00 16.63 0.73
CA ALA A 78 -2.28 15.86 1.74
C ALA A 78 -1.42 16.76 2.66
N LEU A 79 -0.75 17.77 2.11
CA LEU A 79 0.00 18.76 2.88
C LEU A 79 -0.88 19.51 3.89
N GLN A 80 -2.07 19.95 3.47
CA GLN A 80 -2.99 20.63 4.37
C GLN A 80 -3.56 19.69 5.44
N GLN A 81 -3.81 18.42 5.10
CA GLN A 81 -4.18 17.40 6.09
C GLN A 81 -3.09 17.23 7.16
N ALA A 82 -1.81 17.18 6.77
CA ALA A 82 -0.69 17.13 7.71
C ALA A 82 -0.65 18.34 8.64
N LYS A 83 -0.80 19.56 8.08
CA LYS A 83 -0.88 20.80 8.88
C LYS A 83 -2.10 20.84 9.80
N ALA A 84 -3.21 20.22 9.41
CA ALA A 84 -4.41 20.09 10.22
C ALA A 84 -4.28 19.02 11.33
N GLY A 85 -3.18 18.26 11.36
CA GLY A 85 -2.91 17.27 12.39
C GLY A 85 -3.46 15.87 12.11
N VAL A 86 -3.84 15.57 10.86
CA VAL A 86 -4.12 14.19 10.41
C VAL A 86 -2.84 13.35 10.56
N GLU A 87 -2.99 12.06 10.90
CA GLU A 87 -1.87 11.18 11.24
C GLU A 87 -1.46 10.23 10.10
N ALA A 88 -2.31 10.05 9.09
CA ALA A 88 -2.05 9.26 7.89
C ALA A 88 -2.89 9.75 6.71
N ILE A 89 -2.41 9.52 5.48
CA ILE A 89 -3.14 9.87 4.25
C ILE A 89 -3.80 8.62 3.70
N TYR A 90 -5.06 8.75 3.28
CA TYR A 90 -5.71 7.77 2.42
C TYR A 90 -5.67 8.26 0.97
N LEU A 91 -5.25 7.39 0.05
CA LEU A 91 -5.23 7.65 -1.38
C LEU A 91 -6.20 6.71 -2.08
N SER A 92 -7.33 7.28 -2.51
CA SER A 92 -8.46 6.54 -3.07
C SER A 92 -8.29 6.29 -4.57
N GLY A 93 -8.48 5.03 -5.01
CA GLY A 93 -8.52 4.68 -6.43
C GLY A 93 -9.68 5.34 -7.16
N TRP A 94 -10.84 5.47 -6.48
CA TRP A 94 -12.01 6.21 -6.99
C TRP A 94 -11.68 7.67 -7.33
N GLN A 95 -11.00 8.39 -6.44
CA GLN A 95 -10.63 9.79 -6.69
C GLN A 95 -9.61 9.91 -7.83
N VAL A 96 -8.69 8.95 -7.93
CA VAL A 96 -7.71 8.89 -9.02
C VAL A 96 -8.39 8.62 -10.37
N ALA A 97 -9.34 7.68 -10.42
CA ALA A 97 -10.16 7.43 -11.59
C ALA A 97 -10.91 8.69 -12.03
N ALA A 98 -11.51 9.42 -11.08
CA ALA A 98 -12.29 10.60 -11.38
C ALA A 98 -11.44 11.77 -11.90
N ASP A 99 -10.28 12.07 -11.30
CA ASP A 99 -9.64 13.39 -11.53
C ASP A 99 -8.11 13.43 -11.36
N ALA A 100 -7.40 12.30 -11.21
CA ALA A 100 -5.94 12.33 -11.00
C ALA A 100 -5.14 11.22 -11.69
N ASN A 101 -5.71 10.56 -12.69
CA ASN A 101 -5.05 9.44 -13.38
C ASN A 101 -4.13 9.86 -14.54
N SER A 102 -3.24 8.93 -14.93
CA SER A 102 -2.26 9.12 -16.01
C SER A 102 -2.87 9.29 -17.40
N ALA A 103 -4.12 8.88 -17.62
CA ALA A 103 -4.79 9.05 -18.90
C ALA A 103 -5.39 10.45 -19.09
N ALA A 104 -5.35 11.31 -18.06
CA ALA A 104 -5.91 12.66 -18.08
C ALA A 104 -7.38 12.68 -18.53
N ALA A 105 -8.15 11.70 -18.07
CA ALA A 105 -9.58 11.54 -18.38
C ALA A 105 -10.36 11.31 -17.10
N MET A 106 -11.64 11.68 -17.10
CA MET A 106 -12.55 11.36 -15.99
C MET A 106 -13.15 9.97 -16.21
N TYR A 107 -12.97 9.08 -15.24
CA TYR A 107 -13.52 7.72 -15.24
C TYR A 107 -14.38 7.43 -14.01
N PRO A 108 -15.35 6.50 -14.13
CA PRO A 108 -15.92 5.84 -12.96
C PRO A 108 -14.91 4.88 -12.32
N ASP A 109 -15.22 4.45 -11.09
CA ASP A 109 -14.41 3.49 -10.32
C ASP A 109 -14.66 2.05 -10.78
N GLN A 110 -14.02 1.72 -11.91
CA GLN A 110 -14.03 0.39 -12.55
C GLN A 110 -12.65 0.00 -13.09
N SER A 111 -11.57 0.44 -12.42
CA SER A 111 -10.17 0.17 -12.78
C SER A 111 -9.79 0.46 -14.25
N LEU A 112 -10.44 1.45 -14.89
CA LEU A 112 -10.22 1.79 -16.31
C LEU A 112 -8.90 2.53 -16.57
N TYR A 113 -8.37 3.17 -15.52
CA TYR A 113 -7.20 4.03 -15.64
C TYR A 113 -5.89 3.21 -15.72
N PRO A 114 -4.80 3.76 -16.28
CA PRO A 114 -3.52 3.06 -16.33
C PRO A 114 -2.98 2.73 -14.93
N VAL A 115 -2.49 1.50 -14.73
CA VAL A 115 -2.06 0.94 -13.43
C VAL A 115 -1.02 1.79 -12.68
N ASP A 116 -0.26 2.64 -13.39
CA ASP A 116 0.73 3.54 -12.80
C ASP A 116 0.15 4.79 -12.11
N SER A 117 -1.16 5.02 -12.24
CA SER A 117 -1.81 6.26 -11.83
C SER A 117 -1.77 6.48 -10.31
N VAL A 118 -2.17 5.50 -9.51
CA VAL A 118 -2.14 5.63 -8.05
C VAL A 118 -0.69 5.76 -7.54
N PRO A 119 0.29 4.94 -7.96
CA PRO A 119 1.71 5.15 -7.63
C PRO A 119 2.21 6.57 -7.92
N LYS A 120 1.85 7.15 -9.08
CA LYS A 120 2.23 8.53 -9.42
C LYS A 120 1.63 9.55 -8.45
N VAL A 121 0.43 9.34 -7.94
CA VAL A 121 -0.16 10.25 -6.93
C VAL A 121 0.50 10.07 -5.56
N VAL A 122 0.86 8.84 -5.16
CA VAL A 122 1.70 8.58 -3.97
C VAL A 122 3.00 9.38 -4.07
N GLU A 123 3.70 9.30 -5.21
CA GLU A 123 4.94 10.04 -5.45
C GLU A 123 4.73 11.56 -5.35
N ARG A 124 3.64 12.10 -5.95
CA ARG A 124 3.30 13.52 -5.86
C ARG A 124 3.08 13.99 -4.42
N ILE A 125 2.40 13.18 -3.60
CA ILE A 125 2.18 13.49 -2.19
C ILE A 125 3.52 13.51 -1.44
N ASN A 126 4.33 12.47 -1.60
CA ASN A 126 5.65 12.38 -0.95
C ASN A 126 6.60 13.52 -1.37
N ASN A 127 6.62 13.90 -2.64
CA ASN A 127 7.39 15.05 -3.12
C ASN A 127 6.91 16.38 -2.50
N THR A 128 5.61 16.51 -2.28
CA THR A 128 5.04 17.69 -1.61
C THR A 128 5.42 17.73 -0.12
N PHE A 129 5.31 16.60 0.58
CA PHE A 129 5.80 16.46 1.96
C PHE A 129 7.28 16.78 2.07
N ARG A 130 8.11 16.23 1.17
CA ARG A 130 9.54 16.51 1.12
C ARG A 130 9.83 18.00 0.95
N ARG A 131 9.10 18.71 0.10
CA ARG A 131 9.29 20.16 -0.06
C ARG A 131 8.90 20.93 1.20
N ALA A 132 7.79 20.58 1.83
CA ALA A 132 7.34 21.23 3.06
C ALA A 132 8.32 21.00 4.22
N ASP A 133 8.83 19.77 4.35
CA ASP A 133 9.87 19.41 5.31
C ASP A 133 11.18 20.16 5.05
N GLN A 134 11.63 20.26 3.81
CA GLN A 134 12.81 21.06 3.44
C GLN A 134 12.66 22.54 3.83
N ILE A 135 11.47 23.13 3.65
CA ILE A 135 11.20 24.51 4.08
C ILE A 135 11.29 24.61 5.61
N GLN A 136 10.66 23.67 6.32
CA GLN A 136 10.70 23.63 7.79
C GLN A 136 12.13 23.50 8.32
N TRP A 137 12.91 22.57 7.74
CA TRP A 137 14.30 22.32 8.09
C TRP A 137 15.21 23.50 7.79
N ALA A 138 15.04 24.15 6.63
CA ALA A 138 15.81 25.35 6.26
C ALA A 138 15.57 26.53 7.22
N ASN A 139 14.39 26.59 7.86
CA ASN A 139 14.07 27.59 8.88
C ASN A 139 14.37 27.12 10.30
N GLN A 140 15.08 26.00 10.48
CA GLN A 140 15.48 25.46 11.79
C GLN A 140 14.30 25.22 12.75
N ILE A 141 13.14 24.87 12.21
CA ILE A 141 11.96 24.52 13.01
C ILE A 141 12.06 23.03 13.37
N GLU A 142 12.39 22.75 14.62
CA GLU A 142 12.68 21.39 15.11
C GLU A 142 11.47 20.72 15.78
N PRO A 143 11.46 19.37 15.89
CA PRO A 143 10.44 18.65 16.65
C PRO A 143 10.26 19.21 18.07
N GLY A 144 9.02 19.47 18.47
CA GLY A 144 8.67 20.07 19.76
C GLY A 144 8.59 21.61 19.75
N SER A 145 9.08 22.27 18.70
CA SER A 145 8.94 23.72 18.53
C SER A 145 7.51 24.12 18.13
N LYS A 146 7.09 25.32 18.54
CA LYS A 146 5.83 25.90 18.07
C LYS A 146 5.88 26.08 16.55
N GLY A 147 4.91 25.48 15.85
CA GLY A 147 4.83 25.52 14.38
C GLY A 147 5.48 24.33 13.67
N TYR A 148 6.10 23.40 14.40
CA TYR A 148 6.58 22.14 13.83
C TYR A 148 5.41 21.27 13.34
N THR A 149 5.59 20.65 12.17
CA THR A 149 4.72 19.61 11.61
C THR A 149 5.60 18.46 11.13
N ASP A 150 5.27 17.24 11.54
CA ASP A 150 5.84 16.04 10.94
C ASP A 150 5.11 15.78 9.60
N TYR A 151 5.71 16.22 8.50
CA TYR A 151 5.07 16.18 7.18
C TYR A 151 5.04 14.79 6.56
N PHE A 152 5.96 13.89 6.91
CA PHE A 152 6.02 12.56 6.31
C PHE A 152 4.99 11.65 6.96
N LEU A 153 3.72 11.89 6.63
CA LEU A 153 2.62 11.03 7.03
C LEU A 153 2.66 9.71 6.23
N PRO A 154 2.38 8.56 6.86
CA PRO A 154 2.19 7.32 6.13
C PRO A 154 1.02 7.41 5.17
N ILE A 155 1.22 6.92 3.95
CA ILE A 155 0.20 6.87 2.90
C ILE A 155 -0.34 5.44 2.77
N VAL A 156 -1.65 5.27 2.92
CA VAL A 156 -2.37 4.03 2.61
C VAL A 156 -3.02 4.19 1.24
N ALA A 157 -2.62 3.36 0.27
CA ALA A 157 -3.02 3.49 -1.12
C ALA A 157 -3.91 2.33 -1.60
N ASP A 158 -4.85 2.66 -2.49
CA ASP A 158 -5.73 1.73 -3.17
C ASP A 158 -5.00 1.03 -4.33
N ALA A 159 -4.94 -0.30 -4.31
CA ALA A 159 -4.40 -1.11 -5.40
C ALA A 159 -5.47 -1.87 -6.18
N GLU A 160 -6.75 -1.52 -5.98
CA GLU A 160 -7.88 -2.16 -6.63
C GLU A 160 -7.83 -3.69 -6.39
N ALA A 161 -8.11 -4.50 -7.41
CA ALA A 161 -7.86 -5.94 -7.40
C ALA A 161 -6.51 -6.34 -8.05
N GLY A 162 -5.58 -5.39 -8.20
CA GLY A 162 -4.24 -5.60 -8.77
C GLY A 162 -4.15 -5.57 -10.30
N PHE A 163 -5.14 -5.03 -11.02
CA PHE A 163 -5.11 -4.78 -12.47
C PHE A 163 -4.77 -5.99 -13.36
N GLY A 164 -5.19 -7.20 -12.95
CA GLY A 164 -4.95 -8.42 -13.72
C GLY A 164 -4.70 -9.63 -12.82
N GLY A 165 -3.67 -10.41 -13.16
CA GLY A 165 -3.25 -11.61 -12.44
C GLY A 165 -2.26 -11.32 -11.29
N VAL A 166 -1.67 -12.37 -10.74
CA VAL A 166 -0.72 -12.29 -9.61
C VAL A 166 0.53 -11.47 -9.93
N LEU A 167 1.04 -11.53 -11.16
CA LEU A 167 2.20 -10.75 -11.58
C LEU A 167 1.87 -9.25 -11.68
N ASN A 168 0.66 -8.89 -12.11
CA ASN A 168 0.20 -7.50 -12.12
C ASN A 168 0.16 -6.94 -10.69
N ALA A 169 -0.38 -7.71 -9.73
CA ALA A 169 -0.41 -7.32 -8.32
C ALA A 169 0.99 -7.19 -7.71
N PHE A 170 1.91 -8.11 -8.06
CA PHE A 170 3.31 -8.05 -7.65
C PHE A 170 4.00 -6.77 -8.16
N GLU A 171 3.88 -6.45 -9.45
CA GLU A 171 4.45 -5.24 -10.03
C GLU A 171 3.82 -3.96 -9.46
N LEU A 172 2.51 -3.94 -9.27
CA LEU A 172 1.82 -2.80 -8.67
C LEU A 172 2.28 -2.56 -7.23
N MET A 173 2.42 -3.61 -6.43
CA MET A 173 2.91 -3.49 -5.06
C MET A 173 4.34 -2.94 -5.03
N LYS A 174 5.23 -3.39 -5.93
CA LYS A 174 6.57 -2.79 -6.06
C LYS A 174 6.48 -1.31 -6.42
N ALA A 175 5.65 -0.93 -7.39
CA ALA A 175 5.47 0.47 -7.79
C ALA A 175 4.96 1.35 -6.63
N MET A 176 4.01 0.85 -5.83
CA MET A 176 3.52 1.54 -4.63
C MET A 176 4.63 1.76 -3.59
N ILE A 177 5.44 0.72 -3.33
CA ILE A 177 6.58 0.81 -2.39
C ILE A 177 7.63 1.77 -2.90
N THR A 178 8.03 1.68 -4.18
CA THR A 178 9.01 2.59 -4.77
C THR A 178 8.52 4.04 -4.73
N ALA A 179 7.21 4.28 -4.91
CA ALA A 179 6.62 5.61 -4.77
C ALA A 179 6.53 6.11 -3.30
N GLY A 180 6.73 5.22 -2.32
CA GLY A 180 6.75 5.55 -0.89
C GLY A 180 5.44 5.31 -0.15
N ALA A 181 4.61 4.37 -0.58
CA ALA A 181 3.42 3.96 0.16
C ALA A 181 3.80 3.19 1.45
N ALA A 182 3.08 3.48 2.54
CA ALA A 182 3.26 2.82 3.85
C ALA A 182 2.38 1.57 4.00
N GLY A 183 1.21 1.60 3.36
CA GLY A 183 0.27 0.50 3.31
C GLY A 183 -0.48 0.47 1.98
N VAL A 184 -0.91 -0.72 1.57
CA VAL A 184 -1.62 -0.92 0.31
C VAL A 184 -2.77 -1.88 0.56
N HIS A 185 -3.95 -1.57 0.05
CA HIS A 185 -5.09 -2.47 0.12
C HIS A 185 -5.44 -3.09 -1.24
N PHE A 186 -5.76 -4.38 -1.23
CA PHE A 186 -6.26 -5.14 -2.36
C PHE A 186 -7.66 -5.66 -2.04
N GLU A 187 -8.54 -5.70 -3.03
CA GLU A 187 -9.90 -6.24 -2.91
C GLU A 187 -10.13 -7.51 -3.74
N ASP A 188 -11.18 -8.24 -3.40
CA ASP A 188 -11.59 -9.54 -3.96
C ASP A 188 -12.62 -9.43 -5.10
N GLN A 189 -12.85 -8.24 -5.65
CA GLN A 189 -13.65 -8.10 -6.87
C GLN A 189 -12.84 -8.46 -8.13
N LEU A 190 -13.53 -8.95 -9.17
CA LEU A 190 -12.92 -9.11 -10.49
C LEU A 190 -12.57 -7.75 -11.10
N ALA A 191 -11.28 -7.48 -11.30
CA ALA A 191 -10.76 -6.20 -11.81
C ALA A 191 -11.48 -5.66 -13.07
N ALA A 192 -11.84 -6.52 -14.02
CA ALA A 192 -12.44 -6.13 -15.29
C ALA A 192 -13.91 -5.68 -15.19
N VAL A 193 -14.61 -6.05 -14.12
CA VAL A 193 -16.00 -5.68 -13.84
C VAL A 193 -16.13 -5.04 -12.45
N LYS A 194 -15.02 -4.56 -11.90
CA LYS A 194 -14.95 -3.91 -10.60
C LYS A 194 -15.92 -2.74 -10.58
N LYS A 195 -16.57 -2.56 -9.44
CA LYS A 195 -17.47 -1.45 -9.16
C LYS A 195 -17.19 -0.90 -7.77
N CYS A 196 -17.48 0.39 -7.60
CA CYS A 196 -17.48 1.03 -6.28
C CYS A 196 -18.32 0.21 -5.29
N GLY A 197 -17.86 0.11 -4.04
CA GLY A 197 -18.43 -0.80 -3.02
C GLY A 197 -19.93 -0.63 -2.73
N HIS A 198 -20.51 0.52 -3.06
CA HIS A 198 -21.92 0.84 -2.86
C HIS A 198 -22.81 0.56 -4.09
N MET A 199 -22.24 0.08 -5.19
CA MET A 199 -22.98 -0.23 -6.43
C MET A 199 -23.34 -1.72 -6.51
N GLY A 200 -24.50 -2.05 -7.06
CA GLY A 200 -24.93 -3.43 -7.31
C GLY A 200 -24.20 -4.10 -8.48
N GLY A 201 -24.26 -5.44 -8.51
CA GLY A 201 -23.62 -6.26 -9.55
C GLY A 201 -22.10 -6.24 -9.48
N LYS A 202 -21.55 -6.23 -8.26
CA LYS A 202 -20.14 -6.55 -7.98
C LYS A 202 -19.97 -8.06 -8.12
N VAL A 203 -18.82 -8.47 -8.63
CA VAL A 203 -18.51 -9.89 -8.85
C VAL A 203 -17.23 -10.21 -8.09
N LEU A 204 -17.32 -11.13 -7.13
CA LEU A 204 -16.18 -11.63 -6.38
C LEU A 204 -15.37 -12.62 -7.23
N VAL A 205 -14.07 -12.70 -6.97
CA VAL A 205 -13.25 -13.85 -7.37
C VAL A 205 -13.26 -14.91 -6.25
N PRO A 206 -12.91 -16.18 -6.54
CA PRO A 206 -12.84 -17.22 -5.53
C PRO A 206 -11.83 -16.86 -4.43
N THR A 207 -12.08 -17.32 -3.20
CA THR A 207 -11.25 -17.01 -2.04
C THR A 207 -9.77 -17.29 -2.28
N GLN A 208 -9.44 -18.44 -2.89
CA GLN A 208 -8.07 -18.78 -3.26
C GLN A 208 -7.40 -17.75 -4.19
N GLU A 209 -8.13 -17.14 -5.13
CA GLU A 209 -7.58 -16.13 -6.04
C GLU A 209 -7.26 -14.83 -5.30
N ALA A 210 -8.16 -14.39 -4.41
CA ALA A 210 -7.93 -13.24 -3.55
C ALA A 210 -6.70 -13.45 -2.65
N ILE A 211 -6.55 -14.65 -2.06
CA ILE A 211 -5.38 -15.02 -1.26
C ILE A 211 -4.10 -14.96 -2.11
N GLN A 212 -4.10 -15.48 -3.34
CA GLN A 212 -2.92 -15.42 -4.20
C GLN A 212 -2.48 -13.98 -4.51
N LYS A 213 -3.41 -13.03 -4.61
CA LYS A 213 -3.09 -11.59 -4.76
C LYS A 213 -2.40 -11.03 -3.51
N LEU A 214 -2.89 -11.39 -2.32
CA LEU A 214 -2.27 -10.98 -1.05
C LEU A 214 -0.86 -11.58 -0.89
N VAL A 215 -0.68 -12.84 -1.29
CA VAL A 215 0.64 -13.51 -1.32
C VAL A 215 1.58 -12.80 -2.27
N ALA A 216 1.13 -12.46 -3.48
CA ALA A 216 1.94 -11.72 -4.46
C ALA A 216 2.35 -10.33 -3.94
N ALA A 217 1.43 -9.61 -3.28
CA ALA A 217 1.74 -8.32 -2.66
C ALA A 217 2.73 -8.46 -1.50
N ARG A 218 2.58 -9.47 -0.63
CA ARG A 218 3.53 -9.72 0.46
C ARG A 218 4.90 -10.11 -0.09
N LEU A 219 4.96 -10.92 -1.15
CA LEU A 219 6.21 -11.31 -1.81
C LEU A 219 6.94 -10.10 -2.39
N ALA A 220 6.23 -9.19 -3.07
CA ALA A 220 6.81 -7.94 -3.58
C ALA A 220 7.43 -7.09 -2.46
N ALA A 221 6.74 -6.97 -1.33
CA ALA A 221 7.24 -6.24 -0.16
C ALA A 221 8.48 -6.89 0.45
N ASP A 222 8.48 -8.22 0.61
CA ASP A 222 9.63 -8.96 1.12
C ASP A 222 10.83 -8.89 0.16
N VAL A 223 10.61 -8.95 -1.16
CA VAL A 223 11.66 -8.81 -2.18
C VAL A 223 12.36 -7.46 -2.06
N LEU A 224 11.60 -6.37 -1.92
CA LEU A 224 12.14 -5.03 -1.72
C LEU A 224 12.68 -4.78 -0.29
N GLY A 225 12.40 -5.68 0.66
CA GLY A 225 12.83 -5.55 2.05
C GLY A 225 12.14 -4.40 2.77
N VAL A 226 10.84 -4.21 2.54
CA VAL A 226 10.04 -3.15 3.16
C VAL A 226 8.86 -3.77 3.91
N PRO A 227 8.65 -3.45 5.20
CA PRO A 227 7.58 -4.05 6.01
C PRO A 227 6.20 -3.40 5.75
N THR A 228 5.87 -3.13 4.48
CA THR A 228 4.63 -2.46 4.04
C THR A 228 3.40 -3.18 4.59
N LEU A 229 2.42 -2.41 5.05
CA LEU A 229 1.13 -2.95 5.50
C LEU A 229 0.36 -3.45 4.28
N VAL A 230 -0.12 -4.70 4.33
CA VAL A 230 -0.99 -5.27 3.29
C VAL A 230 -2.35 -5.41 3.92
N ILE A 231 -3.36 -4.77 3.32
CA ILE A 231 -4.72 -4.72 3.83
C ILE A 231 -5.60 -5.52 2.86
N ALA A 232 -6.31 -6.51 3.36
CA ALA A 232 -7.29 -7.27 2.59
C ALA A 232 -8.66 -6.61 2.75
N ARG A 233 -9.23 -6.13 1.64
CA ARG A 233 -10.62 -5.68 1.57
C ARG A 233 -11.46 -6.81 0.98
N THR A 234 -12.64 -7.04 1.56
CA THR A 234 -13.66 -7.88 0.95
C THR A 234 -14.88 -7.06 0.59
N ASP A 235 -15.48 -7.34 -0.56
CA ASP A 235 -16.75 -6.75 -1.01
C ASP A 235 -17.96 -7.66 -0.84
N ALA A 236 -17.78 -8.81 -0.17
CA ALA A 236 -18.79 -9.84 0.03
C ALA A 236 -20.04 -9.41 0.81
N ASP A 237 -20.00 -8.28 1.53
CA ASP A 237 -21.17 -7.72 2.22
C ASP A 237 -22.32 -7.35 1.25
N ALA A 238 -21.99 -6.93 0.02
CA ALA A 238 -22.98 -6.50 -0.96
C ALA A 238 -22.78 -7.08 -2.38
N ALA A 239 -21.76 -7.92 -2.57
CA ALA A 239 -21.59 -8.66 -3.83
C ALA A 239 -22.45 -9.94 -3.79
N ASP A 240 -23.28 -10.11 -4.80
CA ASP A 240 -24.20 -11.25 -4.96
C ASP A 240 -23.81 -12.17 -6.12
N LEU A 241 -22.62 -11.96 -6.69
CA LEU A 241 -22.07 -12.74 -7.80
C LEU A 241 -20.65 -13.20 -7.48
N LEU A 242 -20.31 -14.41 -7.92
CA LEU A 242 -19.00 -15.03 -7.84
C LEU A 242 -18.60 -15.51 -9.24
N THR A 243 -17.33 -15.34 -9.63
CA THR A 243 -16.89 -15.74 -10.98
C THR A 243 -16.88 -17.25 -11.19
N SER A 244 -16.61 -18.04 -10.15
CA SER A 244 -16.46 -19.49 -10.23
C SER A 244 -16.70 -20.15 -8.87
N ASP A 245 -17.23 -21.37 -8.88
CA ASP A 245 -17.42 -22.25 -7.72
C ASP A 245 -16.22 -23.20 -7.46
N CYS A 246 -15.04 -22.83 -7.97
CA CYS A 246 -13.88 -23.73 -7.98
C CYS A 246 -13.19 -23.86 -6.62
N ASP A 247 -13.42 -22.91 -5.70
CA ASP A 247 -12.94 -22.98 -4.33
C ASP A 247 -14.03 -23.56 -3.42
N PRO A 248 -13.82 -24.75 -2.81
CA PRO A 248 -14.79 -25.34 -1.89
C PRO A 248 -15.14 -24.46 -0.69
N TYR A 249 -14.27 -23.49 -0.34
CA TYR A 249 -14.55 -22.54 0.74
C TYR A 249 -15.76 -21.65 0.44
N ASP A 250 -15.99 -21.33 -0.83
CA ASP A 250 -17.05 -20.41 -1.27
C ASP A 250 -18.40 -21.12 -1.47
N SER A 251 -18.48 -22.42 -1.17
CA SER A 251 -19.69 -23.24 -1.36
C SER A 251 -20.73 -23.09 -0.24
N ALA A 252 -20.41 -22.38 0.84
CA ALA A 252 -21.20 -22.30 2.08
C ALA A 252 -21.95 -20.96 2.24
#